data_AF-A0A2P5HUB2-F1
#
_entry.id   AF-A0A2P5HUB2-F1
#
_cell.length_a   1.000
_cell.length_b   1.000
_cell.length_c   1.000
_cell.angle_alpha   90.00
_cell.angle_beta   90.00
_cell.angle_gamma   90.00
#
_symmetry.space_group_name_H-M   'P 1'
#
loop_
_entity.id
_entity.type
_entity.pdbx_description
1 polymer ?
#
loop_
_entity_poly.entity_id
_entity_poly.type
_entity_poly.pdbx_seq_one_letter_code
_entity_poly.pdbx_strand_id
1 'polypeptide(L)'
;MALSKLPSPRLSPRRSDTSTEKHMIEREQDSDIQPVYRAIWNLFCGLPVDAGSPSPTNPTFLLDQKLYELLFHKLSEHGGLLTFFEDEIRKDWDASTGRLTLRLMAPTHLHGLSQQSLEHAITKELDRVGGKPSLRPFRAKINSGGHSRIRKKDGGFSRAPLFEKSPDGQWLYDSSLHPPFVFEIVYSKGEKSLRKVIQEFFEAMPGKICTILALEIDYDKSRLAEGYHCAASVSLWTSEPNEESFDIHCLLDAQQFRDSDGNPQPGHVAIPFSSFLPIKERDKLPRAGKGPSAELRISFADLAEFVHLAEKRQLMDDKGISPSPSTFPVPEPSGSSSRRTKIRWLDQEGNITRETNIPEAKRRKSRSTTARGLSYRATNEIGQST
;
A
#
# COMPACT_ATOMS: atom_id res chain seq x y z
N MET A 1 -57.23 57.23 50.26
CA MET A 1 -56.72 56.61 49.02
C MET A 1 -55.45 55.84 49.35
N ALA A 2 -55.54 54.51 49.44
CA ALA A 2 -54.38 53.62 49.61
C ALA A 2 -54.55 52.46 48.63
N LEU A 3 -53.67 52.41 47.63
CA LEU A 3 -53.66 51.44 46.53
C LEU A 3 -52.87 50.19 46.93
N SER A 4 -53.54 49.04 46.85
CA SER A 4 -52.99 47.70 46.97
C SER A 4 -52.10 47.34 45.77
N LYS A 5 -50.84 46.94 46.02
CA LYS A 5 -49.95 46.32 45.03
C LYS A 5 -50.03 44.80 45.13
N LEU A 6 -50.36 44.14 44.02
CA LEU A 6 -50.28 42.69 43.83
C LEU A 6 -48.83 42.25 43.54
N PRO A 7 -48.44 41.00 43.88
CA PRO A 7 -47.09 40.49 43.60
C PRO A 7 -46.95 39.91 42.19
N SER A 8 -45.81 40.16 41.54
CA SER A 8 -45.45 39.59 40.24
C SER A 8 -45.14 38.09 40.31
N PRO A 9 -45.44 37.31 39.24
CA PRO A 9 -45.16 35.88 39.21
C PRO A 9 -43.67 35.61 38.94
N ARG A 10 -43.10 34.65 39.67
CA ARG A 10 -41.74 34.12 39.44
C ARG A 10 -41.74 33.25 38.17
N LEU A 11 -40.90 33.61 37.20
CA LEU A 11 -40.57 32.74 36.07
C LEU A 11 -39.53 31.70 36.52
N SER A 12 -39.89 30.42 36.43
CA SER A 12 -38.95 29.30 36.58
C SER A 12 -38.01 29.22 35.38
N PRO A 13 -36.73 28.82 35.54
CA PRO A 13 -35.81 28.68 34.42
C PRO A 13 -36.26 27.53 33.52
N ARG A 14 -36.37 27.84 32.23
CA ARG A 14 -36.65 26.90 31.14
C ARG A 14 -35.50 25.90 31.06
N ARG A 15 -35.73 24.64 31.45
CA ARG A 15 -34.80 23.52 31.17
C ARG A 15 -34.69 23.40 29.65
N SER A 16 -33.53 23.68 29.08
CA SER A 16 -33.21 23.35 27.69
C SER A 16 -33.04 21.83 27.57
N ASP A 17 -33.73 21.24 26.59
CA ASP A 17 -33.68 19.81 26.26
C ASP A 17 -32.32 19.44 25.66
N THR A 18 -31.35 19.14 26.53
CA THR A 18 -30.00 18.69 26.15
C THR A 18 -29.97 17.29 25.52
N SER A 19 -31.07 16.54 25.60
CA SER A 19 -31.13 15.15 25.12
C SER A 19 -31.33 15.04 23.60
N THR A 20 -32.10 15.95 23.01
CA THR A 20 -32.38 15.94 21.57
C THR A 20 -31.17 16.43 20.77
N GLU A 21 -30.48 17.44 21.30
CA GLU A 21 -29.28 18.02 20.70
C GLU A 21 -28.11 17.01 20.71
N LYS A 22 -27.93 16.26 21.81
CA LYS A 22 -26.93 15.19 21.89
C LYS A 22 -27.17 14.07 20.88
N HIS A 23 -28.41 13.63 20.70
CA HIS A 23 -28.74 12.59 19.73
C HIS A 23 -28.63 13.05 18.26
N MET A 24 -28.82 14.34 17.98
CA MET A 24 -28.57 14.87 16.64
C MET A 24 -27.07 14.91 16.32
N ILE A 25 -26.26 15.36 17.26
CA ILE A 25 -24.78 15.40 17.11
C ILE A 25 -24.21 13.99 16.96
N GLU A 26 -24.69 13.02 17.75
CA GLU A 26 -24.26 11.61 17.63
C GLU A 26 -24.61 11.02 16.25
N ARG A 27 -25.80 11.31 15.70
CA ARG A 27 -26.21 10.83 14.36
C ARG A 27 -25.43 11.47 13.22
N GLU A 28 -25.06 12.74 13.35
CA GLU A 28 -24.31 13.48 12.34
C GLU A 28 -22.85 12.98 12.27
N GLN A 29 -22.19 12.82 13.41
CA GLN A 29 -20.84 12.23 13.49
C GLN A 29 -20.82 10.77 13.00
N ASP A 30 -21.89 10.03 13.25
CA ASP A 30 -22.02 8.65 12.77
C ASP A 30 -22.13 8.58 11.25
N SER A 31 -22.69 9.61 10.60
CA SER A 31 -22.79 9.74 9.14
C SER A 31 -21.42 9.94 8.49
N ASP A 32 -20.56 10.75 9.12
CA ASP A 32 -19.24 11.10 8.58
C ASP A 32 -18.28 9.92 8.53
N ILE A 33 -18.41 8.96 9.45
CA ILE A 33 -17.59 7.74 9.46
C ILE A 33 -18.20 6.58 8.66
N GLN A 34 -19.44 6.70 8.15
CA GLN A 34 -20.08 5.61 7.39
C GLN A 34 -19.29 5.16 6.16
N PRO A 35 -18.70 6.05 5.33
CA PRO A 35 -18.01 5.62 4.12
C PRO A 35 -16.82 4.70 4.44
N VAL A 36 -15.99 5.09 5.41
CA VAL A 36 -14.84 4.30 5.85
C VAL A 36 -15.28 3.02 6.55
N TYR A 37 -16.28 3.10 7.43
CA TYR A 37 -16.80 1.93 8.12
C TYR A 37 -17.33 0.88 7.13
N ARG A 38 -18.09 1.32 6.11
CA ARG A 38 -18.59 0.44 5.05
C ARG A 38 -17.47 -0.19 4.24
N ALA A 39 -16.43 0.58 3.91
CA ALA A 39 -15.26 0.05 3.20
C ALA A 39 -14.59 -1.07 4.01
N ILE A 40 -14.37 -0.86 5.32
CA ILE A 40 -13.77 -1.86 6.23
C ILE A 40 -14.69 -3.07 6.37
N TRP A 41 -15.99 -2.87 6.54
CA TRP A 41 -16.98 -3.94 6.62
C TRP A 41 -17.00 -4.79 5.35
N ASN A 42 -16.96 -4.17 4.18
CA ASN A 42 -16.92 -4.89 2.91
C ASN A 42 -15.66 -5.77 2.83
N LEU A 43 -14.49 -5.24 3.18
CA LEU A 43 -13.25 -6.03 3.22
C LEU A 43 -13.35 -7.20 4.18
N PHE A 44 -13.90 -6.98 5.38
CA PHE A 44 -14.12 -8.03 6.38
C PHE A 44 -15.03 -9.14 5.84
N CYS A 45 -16.03 -8.79 5.05
CA CYS A 45 -16.94 -9.73 4.40
C CYS A 45 -16.40 -10.34 3.09
N GLY A 46 -15.18 -9.98 2.65
CA GLY A 46 -14.64 -10.39 1.35
C GLY A 46 -15.36 -9.77 0.14
N LEU A 47 -16.02 -8.63 0.34
CA LEU A 47 -16.74 -7.87 -0.68
C LEU A 47 -15.86 -6.76 -1.27
N PRO A 48 -16.09 -6.37 -2.54
CA PRO A 48 -15.40 -5.22 -3.13
C PRO A 48 -15.66 -3.93 -2.35
N VAL A 49 -14.62 -3.12 -2.18
CA VAL A 49 -14.74 -1.80 -1.55
C VAL A 49 -15.47 -0.82 -2.46
N ASP A 50 -15.27 -0.93 -3.78
CA ASP A 50 -15.97 -0.16 -4.81
C ASP A 50 -16.65 -1.10 -5.81
N ALA A 51 -17.97 -1.23 -5.75
CA ALA A 51 -18.73 -2.10 -6.66
C ALA A 51 -18.77 -1.62 -8.14
N GLY A 52 -17.98 -0.61 -8.51
CA GLY A 52 -17.97 0.01 -9.84
C GLY A 52 -16.63 0.52 -10.38
N SER A 53 -15.50 0.33 -9.68
CA SER A 53 -14.18 0.81 -10.14
C SER A 53 -13.27 -0.36 -10.54
N PRO A 54 -12.67 -0.35 -11.74
CA PRO A 54 -11.91 -1.49 -12.28
C PRO A 54 -10.45 -1.60 -11.77
N SER A 55 -10.12 -1.09 -10.58
CA SER A 55 -8.73 -1.13 -10.05
C SER A 55 -8.70 -1.13 -8.52
N PRO A 56 -7.71 -1.76 -7.85
CA PRO A 56 -7.53 -1.63 -6.40
C PRO A 56 -7.10 -0.19 -6.08
N THR A 57 -8.08 0.65 -5.75
CA THR A 57 -7.83 1.96 -5.17
C THR A 57 -7.34 1.77 -3.74
N ASN A 58 -6.36 2.57 -3.30
CA ASN A 58 -6.06 2.75 -1.88
C ASN A 58 -6.98 3.88 -1.40
N PRO A 59 -8.26 3.62 -1.01
CA PRO A 59 -9.21 4.67 -0.70
C PRO A 59 -8.67 5.50 0.45
N THR A 60 -8.81 6.82 0.31
CA THR A 60 -8.40 7.78 1.32
C THR A 60 -9.64 8.51 1.84
N PHE A 61 -9.76 8.53 3.16
CA PHE A 61 -10.85 9.17 3.89
C PHE A 61 -10.28 10.34 4.70
N LEU A 62 -11.07 11.42 4.79
CA LEU A 62 -10.75 12.56 5.64
C LEU A 62 -11.51 12.42 6.95
N LEU A 63 -10.79 12.22 8.04
CA LEU A 63 -11.29 12.07 9.39
C LEU A 63 -10.42 12.94 10.29
N ASP A 64 -10.99 13.73 11.19
CA ASP A 64 -10.18 14.26 12.28
C ASP A 64 -9.90 13.17 13.33
N GLN A 65 -9.07 13.47 14.33
CA GLN A 65 -8.74 12.51 15.38
C GLN A 65 -9.99 11.99 16.13
N LYS A 66 -11.01 12.83 16.34
CA LYS A 66 -12.22 12.43 17.07
C LYS A 66 -13.08 11.47 16.25
N LEU A 67 -13.24 11.73 14.96
CA LEU A 67 -13.93 10.84 14.04
C LEU A 67 -13.17 9.52 13.87
N TYR A 68 -11.84 9.54 13.87
CA TYR A 68 -11.06 8.31 13.84
C TYR A 68 -11.21 7.49 15.14
N GLU A 69 -11.26 8.14 16.29
CA GLU A 69 -11.58 7.48 17.57
C GLU A 69 -13.00 6.90 17.60
N LEU A 70 -13.98 7.65 17.07
CA LEU A 70 -15.35 7.17 16.92
C LEU A 70 -15.42 5.95 15.99
N LEU A 71 -14.65 5.94 14.89
CA LEU A 71 -14.52 4.78 14.02
C LEU A 71 -13.99 3.57 14.80
N PHE A 72 -12.93 3.73 15.61
CA PHE A 72 -12.42 2.65 16.48
C PHE A 72 -13.50 2.10 17.42
N HIS A 73 -14.27 2.98 18.07
CA HIS A 73 -15.37 2.59 18.95
C HIS A 73 -16.40 1.78 18.18
N LYS A 74 -16.86 2.27 17.03
CA LYS A 74 -17.87 1.60 16.19
C LYS A 74 -17.40 0.26 15.66
N LEU A 75 -16.14 0.14 15.24
CA LEU A 75 -15.57 -1.13 14.82
C LEU A 75 -15.51 -2.15 15.98
N SER A 76 -15.40 -1.68 17.22
CA SER A 76 -15.36 -2.55 18.41
C SER A 76 -16.72 -3.16 18.78
N GLU A 77 -17.83 -2.54 18.34
CA GLU A 77 -19.20 -3.02 18.59
C GLU A 77 -19.49 -4.34 17.84
N HIS A 78 -18.74 -4.63 16.78
CA HIS A 78 -18.89 -5.84 15.99
C HIS A 78 -17.76 -6.84 16.24
N GLY A 79 -18.12 -8.07 16.61
CA GLY A 79 -17.18 -9.12 16.98
C GLY A 79 -16.11 -9.36 15.91
N GLY A 80 -14.85 -9.07 16.24
CA GLY A 80 -13.68 -9.32 15.40
C GLY A 80 -13.36 -8.24 14.36
N LEU A 81 -14.25 -7.29 14.10
CA LEU A 81 -14.07 -6.28 13.05
C LEU A 81 -12.93 -5.31 13.37
N LEU A 82 -12.84 -4.84 14.61
CA LEU A 82 -11.72 -4.00 15.05
C LEU A 82 -10.39 -4.75 14.96
N THR A 83 -10.33 -6.01 15.39
CA THR A 83 -9.11 -6.83 15.27
C THR A 83 -8.69 -6.99 13.81
N PHE A 84 -9.64 -7.29 12.92
CA PHE A 84 -9.39 -7.33 11.48
C PHE A 84 -8.86 -6.00 10.94
N PHE A 85 -9.48 -4.87 11.33
CA PHE A 85 -9.00 -3.56 10.94
C PHE A 85 -7.59 -3.27 11.45
N GLU A 86 -7.26 -3.68 12.68
CA GLU A 86 -5.95 -3.45 13.27
C GLU A 86 -4.86 -4.32 12.65
N ASP A 87 -5.14 -5.61 12.43
CA ASP A 87 -4.13 -6.64 12.15
C ASP A 87 -4.09 -7.11 10.69
N GLU A 88 -5.22 -7.09 9.98
CA GLU A 88 -5.30 -7.60 8.59
C GLU A 88 -5.28 -6.47 7.55
N ILE A 89 -5.74 -5.27 7.91
CA ILE A 89 -5.73 -4.11 6.99
C ILE A 89 -4.44 -3.30 7.16
N ARG A 90 -3.60 -3.29 6.12
CA ARG A 90 -2.53 -2.29 5.95
C ARG A 90 -3.17 -0.91 5.75
N LYS A 91 -2.72 0.08 6.51
CA LYS A 91 -3.29 1.43 6.50
C LYS A 91 -2.25 2.47 6.88
N ASP A 92 -2.46 3.67 6.35
CA ASP A 92 -1.72 4.86 6.74
C ASP A 92 -2.71 5.83 7.39
N TRP A 93 -2.38 6.32 8.58
CA TRP A 93 -3.14 7.31 9.32
C TRP A 93 -2.21 8.44 9.77
N ASP A 94 -2.67 9.68 9.64
CA ASP A 94 -2.00 10.84 10.17
C ASP A 94 -3.02 11.84 10.70
N ALA A 95 -3.05 12.01 12.03
CA ALA A 95 -3.96 12.91 12.72
C ALA A 95 -3.73 14.39 12.36
N SER A 96 -2.53 14.76 11.93
CA SER A 96 -2.21 16.15 11.57
C SER A 96 -2.86 16.56 10.25
N THR A 97 -2.98 15.63 9.31
CA THR A 97 -3.63 15.83 8.02
C THR A 97 -5.06 15.31 7.98
N GLY A 98 -5.45 14.53 8.98
CA GLY A 98 -6.74 13.85 9.06
C GLY A 98 -6.93 12.81 7.95
N ARG A 99 -5.84 12.25 7.40
CA ARG A 99 -5.92 11.33 6.26
C ARG A 99 -5.77 9.88 6.72
N LEU A 100 -6.80 9.08 6.47
CA LEU A 100 -6.75 7.63 6.56
C LEU A 100 -6.74 7.03 5.16
N THR A 101 -5.63 6.41 4.75
CA THR A 101 -5.54 5.62 3.52
C THR A 101 -5.58 4.13 3.88
N LEU A 102 -6.55 3.38 3.37
CA LEU A 102 -6.50 1.92 3.43
C LEU A 102 -5.61 1.44 2.28
N ARG A 103 -4.49 0.78 2.60
CA ARG A 103 -3.58 0.22 1.59
C ARG A 103 -4.10 -1.16 1.16
N LEU A 104 -5.13 -1.15 0.30
CA LEU A 104 -5.81 -2.33 -0.21
C LEU A 104 -5.04 -3.08 -1.29
N MET A 105 -3.73 -2.84 -1.40
CA MET A 105 -2.93 -3.38 -2.49
C MET A 105 -3.08 -4.90 -2.54
N ALA A 106 -3.74 -5.39 -3.60
CA ALA A 106 -3.24 -6.57 -4.27
C ALA A 106 -1.84 -6.15 -4.75
N PRO A 107 -0.75 -6.65 -4.16
CA PRO A 107 0.58 -6.23 -4.56
C PRO A 107 0.70 -6.58 -6.05
N THR A 108 0.81 -5.56 -6.90
CA THR A 108 1.20 -5.76 -8.29
C THR A 108 2.50 -6.54 -8.28
N HIS A 109 2.71 -7.41 -9.26
CA HIS A 109 4.00 -8.07 -9.40
C HIS A 109 5.13 -7.05 -9.52
N LEU A 110 4.85 -5.89 -10.10
CA LEU A 110 5.78 -4.76 -10.13
C LEU A 110 6.17 -4.30 -8.71
N HIS A 111 5.22 -4.09 -7.80
CA HIS A 111 5.50 -3.58 -6.44
C HIS A 111 6.18 -4.66 -5.60
N GLY A 112 5.53 -5.83 -5.49
CA GLY A 112 5.99 -6.90 -4.60
C GLY A 112 7.35 -7.47 -4.97
N LEU A 113 7.65 -7.65 -6.27
CA LEU A 113 8.95 -8.19 -6.68
C LEU A 113 10.06 -7.13 -6.57
N SER A 114 9.77 -5.86 -6.89
CA SER A 114 10.75 -4.78 -6.70
C SER A 114 11.12 -4.64 -5.23
N GLN A 115 10.12 -4.69 -4.36
CA GLN A 115 10.29 -4.64 -2.91
C GLN A 115 11.11 -5.81 -2.39
N GLN A 116 10.75 -7.05 -2.74
CA GLN A 116 11.47 -8.25 -2.32
C GLN A 116 12.94 -8.21 -2.77
N SER A 117 13.19 -7.78 -4.02
CA SER A 117 14.53 -7.71 -4.59
C SER A 117 15.38 -6.66 -3.87
N LEU A 118 14.80 -5.49 -3.57
CA LEU A 118 15.49 -4.44 -2.82
C LEU A 118 15.80 -4.88 -1.38
N GLU A 119 14.83 -5.48 -0.68
CA GLU A 119 15.03 -5.97 0.69
C GLU A 119 16.15 -7.01 0.75
N HIS A 120 16.19 -7.92 -0.22
CA HIS A 120 17.26 -8.91 -0.34
C HIS A 120 18.62 -8.24 -0.59
N ALA A 121 18.69 -7.29 -1.51
CA ALA A 121 19.93 -6.57 -1.83
C ALA A 121 20.48 -5.79 -0.63
N ILE A 122 19.62 -5.07 0.10
CA ILE A 122 20.00 -4.35 1.31
C ILE A 122 20.50 -5.33 2.37
N THR A 123 19.79 -6.43 2.62
CA THR A 123 20.18 -7.43 3.63
C THR A 123 21.53 -8.05 3.30
N LYS A 124 21.76 -8.41 2.03
CA LYS A 124 23.04 -8.95 1.54
C LYS A 124 24.20 -7.98 1.77
N GLU A 125 24.01 -6.70 1.43
CA GLU A 125 25.04 -5.68 1.64
C GLU A 125 25.26 -5.39 3.13
N LEU A 126 24.19 -5.41 3.94
CA LEU A 126 24.27 -5.24 5.38
C LEU A 126 25.08 -6.39 6.02
N ASP A 127 24.92 -7.62 5.55
CA ASP A 127 25.71 -8.77 5.99
C ASP A 127 27.17 -8.67 5.56
N ARG A 128 27.43 -8.22 4.32
CA ARG A 128 28.79 -8.00 3.81
C ARG A 128 29.54 -6.97 4.67
N VAL A 129 28.90 -5.82 4.94
CA VAL A 129 29.51 -4.74 5.74
C VAL A 129 29.58 -5.13 7.22
N GLY A 130 28.48 -5.65 7.76
CA GLY A 130 28.34 -6.06 9.15
C GLY A 130 29.15 -7.30 9.54
N GLY A 131 29.61 -8.10 8.56
CA GLY A 131 30.46 -9.27 8.78
C GLY A 131 31.87 -8.92 9.31
N LYS A 132 32.30 -7.67 9.15
CA LYS A 132 33.58 -7.16 9.69
C LYS A 132 33.60 -7.29 11.22
N PRO A 133 34.72 -7.73 11.83
CA PRO A 133 34.79 -7.95 13.28
C PRO A 133 34.33 -6.76 14.13
N SER A 134 34.64 -5.54 13.69
CA SER A 134 34.30 -4.30 14.40
C SER A 134 32.82 -3.89 14.30
N LEU A 135 32.08 -4.37 13.29
CA LEU A 135 30.67 -4.03 13.06
C LEU A 135 29.71 -5.17 13.42
N ARG A 136 30.23 -6.39 13.55
CA ARG A 136 29.44 -7.58 13.90
C ARG A 136 28.56 -7.41 15.15
N PRO A 137 29.02 -6.78 16.25
CA PRO A 137 28.16 -6.57 17.42
C PRO A 137 26.96 -5.66 17.16
N PHE A 138 27.08 -4.72 16.21
CA PHE A 138 25.99 -3.84 15.80
C PHE A 138 25.07 -4.57 14.82
N ARG A 139 25.64 -5.28 13.83
CA ARG A 139 24.89 -6.06 12.85
C ARG A 139 23.98 -7.09 13.49
N ALA A 140 24.44 -7.76 14.53
CA ALA A 140 23.69 -8.80 15.25
C ALA A 140 22.40 -8.29 15.89
N LYS A 141 22.27 -6.96 16.07
CA LYS A 141 21.10 -6.31 16.65
C LYS A 141 20.17 -5.67 15.60
N ILE A 142 20.52 -5.80 14.31
CA ILE A 142 19.71 -5.26 13.21
C ILE A 142 18.87 -6.40 12.64
N ASN A 143 17.56 -6.23 12.61
CA ASN A 143 16.60 -7.23 12.17
C ASN A 143 15.68 -6.65 11.10
N SER A 144 15.34 -7.40 10.04
CA SER A 144 14.28 -6.95 9.12
C SER A 144 12.96 -6.95 9.88
N GLY A 145 12.25 -5.82 9.83
CA GLY A 145 10.88 -5.69 10.35
C GLY A 145 9.82 -5.91 9.28
N GLY A 146 10.23 -6.15 8.03
CA GLY A 146 9.34 -6.25 6.86
C GLY A 146 8.32 -5.11 6.83
N HIS A 147 7.04 -5.48 6.71
CA HIS A 147 5.90 -4.56 6.59
C HIS A 147 5.26 -4.12 7.90
N SER A 148 5.92 -4.39 9.03
CA SER A 148 5.35 -4.10 10.34
C SER A 148 4.94 -2.62 10.46
N ARG A 149 3.78 -2.38 11.08
CA ARG A 149 3.26 -1.02 11.26
C ARG A 149 4.13 -0.20 12.21
N ILE A 150 4.40 1.05 11.82
CA ILE A 150 5.01 2.07 12.68
C ILE A 150 3.87 2.90 13.27
N ARG A 151 3.83 3.06 14.59
CA ARG A 151 2.77 3.82 15.28
C ARG A 151 3.34 4.88 16.22
N LYS A 152 2.69 6.04 16.27
CA LYS A 152 2.81 7.02 17.36
C LYS A 152 1.49 7.02 18.12
N LYS A 153 1.51 6.57 19.37
CA LYS A 153 0.35 6.67 20.26
C LYS A 153 0.30 8.04 20.90
N ASP A 154 -0.90 8.53 21.15
CA ASP A 154 -1.08 9.60 22.13
C ASP A 154 -0.71 9.03 23.51
N GLY A 155 -0.06 9.82 24.36
CA GLY A 155 0.34 9.38 25.70
C GLY A 155 -0.84 9.12 26.65
N GLY A 156 -2.07 9.37 26.20
CA GLY A 156 -3.31 9.11 26.92
C GLY A 156 -3.86 7.70 26.76
N PHE A 157 -5.11 7.52 27.20
CA PHE A 157 -5.82 6.23 27.19
C PHE A 157 -6.48 5.88 25.84
N SER A 158 -6.33 6.73 24.82
CA SER A 158 -6.94 6.49 23.51
C SER A 158 -6.32 5.27 22.83
N ARG A 159 -7.18 4.38 22.31
CA ARG A 159 -6.74 3.20 21.54
C ARG A 159 -6.25 3.58 20.14
N ALA A 160 -6.78 4.67 19.58
CA ALA A 160 -6.41 5.15 18.26
C ALA A 160 -5.03 5.84 18.28
N PRO A 161 -4.11 5.49 17.37
CA PRO A 161 -2.83 6.19 17.26
C PRO A 161 -3.01 7.60 16.68
N LEU A 162 -2.06 8.49 16.94
CA LEU A 162 -1.95 9.80 16.28
C LEU A 162 -1.31 9.68 14.88
N PHE A 163 -0.53 8.62 14.67
CA PHE A 163 0.12 8.34 13.39
C PHE A 163 0.30 6.83 13.24
N GLU A 164 0.02 6.32 12.06
CA GLU A 164 0.28 4.94 11.66
C GLU A 164 0.76 4.89 10.21
N LYS A 165 1.82 4.13 9.95
CA LYS A 165 2.30 3.85 8.59
C LYS A 165 2.68 2.39 8.46
N SER A 166 2.45 1.82 7.28
CA SER A 166 2.91 0.49 6.92
C SER A 166 3.93 0.57 5.78
N PRO A 167 5.23 0.81 6.09
CA PRO A 167 6.25 0.95 5.06
C PRO A 167 6.40 -0.33 4.23
N ASP A 168 6.95 -0.18 3.03
CA ASP A 168 7.23 -1.31 2.14
C ASP A 168 8.41 -2.16 2.63
N GLY A 169 9.29 -1.60 3.47
CA GLY A 169 10.12 -2.40 4.35
C GLY A 169 10.88 -1.57 5.36
N GLN A 170 11.50 -2.25 6.33
CA GLN A 170 12.21 -1.59 7.43
C GLN A 170 13.25 -2.50 8.08
N TRP A 171 14.21 -1.87 8.74
CA TRP A 171 15.14 -2.57 9.64
C TRP A 171 15.03 -1.98 11.04
N LEU A 172 14.81 -2.87 12.00
CA LEU A 172 14.73 -2.59 13.43
C LEU A 172 16.10 -2.77 14.07
N TYR A 173 16.29 -2.06 15.17
CA TYR A 173 17.44 -2.27 16.06
C TYR A 173 16.92 -2.69 17.43
N ASP A 174 17.49 -3.72 18.05
CA ASP A 174 16.94 -4.36 19.27
C ASP A 174 16.63 -3.39 20.43
N SER A 175 17.38 -2.30 20.55
CA SER A 175 17.18 -1.28 21.60
C SER A 175 16.29 -0.11 21.17
N SER A 176 15.55 -0.21 20.07
CA SER A 176 14.71 0.86 19.52
C SER A 176 13.29 0.40 19.26
N LEU A 177 12.32 1.22 19.68
CA LEU A 177 10.91 0.99 19.40
C LEU A 177 10.54 1.28 17.94
N HIS A 178 11.28 2.16 17.28
CA HIS A 178 11.03 2.57 15.91
C HIS A 178 12.22 2.19 15.01
N PRO A 179 11.97 1.81 13.75
CA PRO A 179 13.03 1.47 12.82
C PRO A 179 13.90 2.70 12.53
N PRO A 180 15.23 2.61 12.66
CA PRO A 180 16.12 3.65 12.19
C PRO A 180 16.08 3.83 10.67
N PHE A 181 15.79 2.75 9.94
CA PHE A 181 15.78 2.71 8.48
C PHE A 181 14.47 2.14 7.95
N VAL A 182 13.85 2.84 7.01
CA VAL A 182 12.67 2.38 6.25
C VAL A 182 12.91 2.57 4.75
N PHE A 183 12.17 1.82 3.94
CA PHE A 183 12.04 2.14 2.53
C PHE A 183 10.61 2.09 2.00
N GLU A 184 10.39 2.81 0.92
CA GLU A 184 9.10 2.91 0.22
C GLU A 184 9.28 2.73 -1.29
N ILE A 185 8.31 2.10 -1.94
CA ILE A 185 8.20 2.05 -3.40
C ILE A 185 6.91 2.75 -3.81
N VAL A 186 7.07 3.88 -4.50
CA VAL A 186 5.99 4.76 -4.91
C VAL A 186 5.82 4.71 -6.42
N TYR A 187 4.58 4.79 -6.88
CA TYR A 187 4.27 4.97 -8.30
C TYR A 187 3.97 6.43 -8.57
N SER A 188 4.58 6.96 -9.64
CA SER A 188 4.44 8.37 -10.07
C SER A 188 2.98 8.78 -10.34
N LYS A 189 2.09 7.82 -10.59
CA LYS A 189 0.65 8.04 -10.79
C LYS A 189 -0.11 8.09 -9.47
N GLY A 190 0.07 9.18 -8.73
CA GLY A 190 -0.73 9.51 -7.56
C GLY A 190 -0.50 10.93 -7.05
N GLU A 191 -1.40 11.42 -6.20
CA GLU A 191 -1.29 12.72 -5.50
C GLU A 191 -0.13 12.76 -4.48
N LYS A 192 0.58 11.64 -4.30
CA LYS A 192 1.68 11.48 -3.34
C LYS A 192 3.00 11.53 -4.10
N SER A 193 3.61 12.71 -4.15
CA SER A 193 5.01 12.80 -4.56
C SER A 193 5.90 12.07 -3.55
N LEU A 194 7.00 11.50 -4.02
CA LEU A 194 8.00 10.83 -3.18
C LEU A 194 8.42 11.70 -1.98
N ARG A 195 8.63 13.00 -2.24
CA ARG A 195 8.98 14.00 -1.23
C ARG A 195 7.92 14.13 -0.14
N LYS A 196 6.63 14.07 -0.48
CA LYS A 196 5.54 14.14 0.50
C LYS A 196 5.57 12.94 1.45
N VAL A 197 5.78 11.73 0.92
CA VAL A 197 5.89 10.51 1.75
C VAL A 197 7.05 10.63 2.73
N ILE A 198 8.20 11.11 2.26
CA ILE A 198 9.41 11.31 3.09
C ILE A 198 9.16 12.36 4.18
N GLN A 199 8.53 13.49 3.83
CA GLN A 199 8.18 14.55 4.76
C GLN A 199 7.23 14.07 5.86
N GLU A 200 6.17 13.33 5.50
CA GLU A 200 5.20 12.77 6.46
C GLU A 200 5.88 11.92 7.54
N PHE A 201 6.90 11.11 7.18
CA PHE A 201 7.64 10.32 8.16
C PHE A 201 8.46 11.19 9.12
N PHE A 202 9.25 12.14 8.61
CA PHE A 202 10.13 12.95 9.45
C PHE A 202 9.34 13.91 10.37
N GLU A 203 8.25 14.48 9.88
CA GLU A 203 7.38 15.36 10.68
C GLU A 203 6.64 14.61 11.78
N ALA A 204 6.11 13.41 11.47
CA ALA A 204 5.41 12.62 12.46
C ALA A 204 6.35 12.03 13.53
N MET A 205 7.56 11.66 13.13
CA MET A 205 8.51 10.85 13.91
C MET A 205 9.92 11.47 14.01
N PRO A 206 10.05 12.74 14.47
CA PRO A 206 11.33 13.43 14.52
C PRO A 206 12.35 12.68 15.38
N GLY A 207 13.52 12.39 14.81
CA GLY A 207 14.62 11.69 15.47
C GLY A 207 14.38 10.21 15.80
N LYS A 208 13.19 9.68 15.51
CA LYS A 208 12.81 8.28 15.78
C LYS A 208 13.05 7.41 14.56
N ILE A 209 12.62 7.88 13.38
CA ILE A 209 13.00 7.33 12.09
C ILE A 209 14.13 8.19 11.57
N CYS A 210 15.25 7.56 11.24
CA CYS A 210 16.47 8.31 10.95
C CYS A 210 16.78 8.36 9.46
N THR A 211 16.45 7.33 8.68
CA THR A 211 16.79 7.27 7.26
C THR A 211 15.67 6.63 6.46
N ILE A 212 15.39 7.21 5.28
CA ILE A 212 14.37 6.75 4.35
C ILE A 212 15.01 6.60 2.97
N LEU A 213 14.92 5.38 2.41
CA LEU A 213 15.21 5.11 1.00
C LEU A 213 13.90 5.02 0.25
N ALA A 214 13.76 5.71 -0.88
CA ALA A 214 12.50 5.70 -1.60
C ALA A 214 12.74 5.53 -3.11
N LEU A 215 12.06 4.55 -3.71
CA LEU A 215 12.07 4.29 -5.13
C LEU A 215 10.78 4.85 -5.73
N GLU A 216 10.91 5.63 -6.79
CA GLU A 216 9.77 6.08 -7.58
C GLU A 216 9.82 5.41 -8.95
N ILE A 217 8.75 4.70 -9.30
CA ILE A 217 8.62 3.99 -10.57
C ILE A 217 7.51 4.67 -11.39
N ASP A 218 7.85 5.18 -12.57
CA ASP A 218 6.91 5.77 -13.51
C ASP A 218 6.11 4.68 -14.25
N TYR A 219 5.20 4.04 -13.54
CA TYR A 219 4.36 2.98 -14.08
C TYR A 219 2.96 3.46 -14.37
N ASP A 220 2.54 3.25 -15.61
CA ASP A 220 1.22 3.57 -16.10
C ASP A 220 0.60 2.41 -16.86
N LYS A 221 -0.39 1.76 -16.24
CA LYS A 221 -1.16 0.67 -16.84
C LYS A 221 -1.86 1.09 -18.15
N SER A 222 -2.17 2.38 -18.35
CA SER A 222 -2.78 2.86 -19.60
C SER A 222 -1.78 3.04 -20.75
N ARG A 223 -0.47 3.09 -20.45
CA ARG A 223 0.63 3.20 -21.43
C ARG A 223 1.22 1.84 -21.82
N LEU A 224 0.56 0.74 -21.49
CA LEU A 224 0.97 -0.63 -21.83
C LEU A 224 0.87 -0.92 -23.34
N ALA A 225 1.63 -0.18 -24.14
CA ALA A 225 1.94 -0.50 -25.52
C ALA A 225 3.14 -1.45 -25.57
N GLU A 226 3.32 -2.12 -26.71
CA GLU A 226 4.50 -2.92 -26.98
C GLU A 226 5.77 -2.04 -26.93
N GLY A 227 6.74 -2.41 -26.10
CA GLY A 227 7.98 -1.64 -25.89
C GLY A 227 7.93 -0.56 -24.79
N TYR A 228 6.85 -0.44 -24.03
CA TYR A 228 6.82 0.47 -22.88
C TYR A 228 7.69 -0.04 -21.73
N HIS A 229 8.56 0.86 -21.23
CA HIS A 229 9.34 0.66 -20.01
C HIS A 229 9.07 1.79 -19.02
N CYS A 230 8.96 1.44 -17.74
CA CYS A 230 8.89 2.42 -16.66
C CYS A 230 10.29 2.99 -16.36
N ALA A 231 10.39 4.32 -16.45
CA ALA A 231 11.51 5.05 -15.87
C ALA A 231 11.44 4.95 -14.34
N ALA A 232 12.59 5.02 -13.67
CA ALA A 232 12.63 4.95 -12.23
C ALA A 232 13.78 5.76 -11.62
N SER A 233 13.50 6.33 -10.44
CA SER A 233 14.42 7.16 -9.68
C SER A 233 14.48 6.72 -8.22
N VAL A 234 15.58 7.07 -7.55
CA VAL A 234 15.81 6.72 -6.15
C VAL A 234 16.22 7.95 -5.36
N SER A 235 15.69 8.04 -4.15
CA SER A 235 16.02 9.09 -3.19
C SER A 235 16.46 8.49 -1.86
N LEU A 236 17.40 9.14 -1.19
CA LEU A 236 17.91 8.75 0.12
C LEU A 236 17.97 9.97 1.02
N TRP A 237 17.25 9.93 2.13
CA TRP A 237 17.14 11.04 3.07
C TRP A 237 17.47 10.57 4.47
N THR A 238 18.14 11.41 5.26
CA THR A 238 18.48 11.11 6.65
C THR A 238 18.25 12.31 7.55
N SER A 239 17.90 12.06 8.82
CA SER A 239 17.85 13.08 9.86
C SER A 239 19.09 12.99 10.76
N GLU A 240 19.64 14.13 11.14
CA GLU A 240 20.68 14.25 12.16
C GLU A 240 20.21 15.22 13.25
N PRO A 241 20.59 15.00 14.53
CA PRO A 241 20.24 15.94 15.60
C PRO A 241 21.03 17.25 15.43
N ASN A 242 20.37 18.38 15.71
CA ASN A 242 21.02 19.67 15.93
C ASN A 242 20.73 20.15 17.37
N GLU A 243 21.19 21.35 17.77
CA GLU A 243 21.11 21.82 19.17
C GLU A 243 19.68 21.84 19.74
N GLU A 244 18.66 22.08 18.90
CA GLU A 244 17.26 22.26 19.34
C GLU A 244 16.25 21.37 18.58
N SER A 245 16.67 20.66 17.53
CA SER A 245 15.80 19.96 16.59
C SER A 245 16.54 18.88 15.76
N PHE A 246 16.08 18.61 14.53
CA PHE A 246 16.69 17.66 13.60
C PHE A 246 16.84 18.30 12.23
N ASP A 247 18.05 18.21 11.66
CA ASP A 247 18.31 18.58 10.27
C ASP A 247 17.99 17.39 9.36
N ILE A 248 17.25 17.66 8.28
CA ILE A 248 16.93 16.66 7.27
C ILE A 248 17.86 16.86 6.07
N HIS A 249 18.69 15.86 5.79
CA HIS A 249 19.64 15.85 4.70
C HIS A 249 19.16 14.96 3.56
N CYS A 250 19.15 15.51 2.35
CA CYS A 250 19.04 14.74 1.12
C CYS A 250 20.42 14.24 0.71
N LEU A 251 20.66 12.93 0.82
CA LEU A 251 21.90 12.30 0.37
C LEU A 251 21.84 11.93 -1.12
N LEU A 252 20.62 11.72 -1.63
CA LEU A 252 20.35 11.40 -3.03
C LEU A 252 18.96 11.96 -3.38
N ASP A 253 18.87 12.90 -4.32
CA ASP A 253 17.61 13.55 -4.69
C ASP A 253 17.11 13.02 -6.03
N ALA A 254 16.11 12.15 -5.99
CA ALA A 254 15.40 11.61 -7.15
C ALA A 254 16.32 11.23 -8.33
N GLN A 255 17.47 10.62 -8.04
CA GLN A 255 18.44 10.29 -9.07
C GLN A 255 17.88 9.16 -9.94
N GLN A 256 17.79 9.40 -11.24
CA GLN A 256 17.33 8.40 -12.18
C GLN A 256 18.34 7.24 -12.24
N PHE A 257 17.86 6.02 -12.00
CA PHE A 257 18.64 4.80 -12.14
C PHE A 257 18.20 3.96 -13.35
N ARG A 258 17.01 4.25 -13.89
CA ARG A 258 16.46 3.61 -15.10
C ARG A 258 15.73 4.64 -15.95
N ASP A 259 16.03 4.72 -17.25
CA ASP A 259 15.35 5.63 -18.18
C ASP A 259 14.04 5.04 -18.74
N SER A 260 13.36 5.82 -19.58
CA SER A 260 12.10 5.42 -20.23
C SER A 260 12.27 4.36 -21.33
N ASP A 261 13.51 4.09 -21.74
CA ASP A 261 13.84 3.01 -22.66
C ASP A 261 14.20 1.72 -21.89
N GLY A 262 14.15 1.79 -20.55
CA GLY A 262 14.42 0.68 -19.66
C GLY A 262 15.89 0.44 -19.37
N ASN A 263 16.80 1.31 -19.85
CA ASN A 263 18.23 1.14 -19.68
C ASN A 263 18.71 1.64 -18.31
N PRO A 264 19.67 0.95 -17.67
CA PRO A 264 20.27 1.41 -16.43
C PRO A 264 21.13 2.65 -16.66
N GLN A 265 21.06 3.59 -15.72
CA GLN A 265 21.96 4.75 -15.67
C GLN A 265 23.23 4.39 -14.88
N PRO A 266 24.38 5.03 -15.14
CA PRO A 266 25.59 4.81 -14.35
C PRO A 266 25.42 5.37 -12.93
N GLY A 267 25.78 4.59 -11.92
CA GLY A 267 25.73 5.04 -10.53
C GLY A 267 25.47 3.92 -9.54
N HIS A 268 25.36 4.30 -8.27
CA HIS A 268 24.97 3.42 -7.18
C HIS A 268 24.37 4.23 -6.04
N VAL A 269 23.54 3.58 -5.23
CA VAL A 269 23.12 4.10 -3.94
C VAL A 269 24.18 3.70 -2.92
N ALA A 270 24.71 4.67 -2.18
CA ALA A 270 25.62 4.46 -1.06
C ALA A 270 24.87 4.75 0.25
N ILE A 271 24.62 3.71 1.04
CA ILE A 271 23.90 3.83 2.32
C ILE A 271 24.90 3.60 3.46
N PRO A 272 25.17 4.59 4.32
CA PRO A 272 26.02 4.40 5.49
C PRO A 272 25.48 3.31 6.41
N PHE A 273 26.34 2.43 6.94
CA PHE A 273 25.92 1.43 7.94
C PHE A 273 25.25 2.06 9.17
N SER A 274 25.67 3.29 9.55
CA SER A 274 25.06 4.07 10.62
C SER A 274 23.58 4.40 10.40
N SER A 275 23.09 4.40 9.16
CA SER A 275 21.68 4.64 8.84
C SER A 275 20.76 3.58 9.44
N PHE A 276 21.27 2.37 9.70
CA PHE A 276 20.53 1.27 10.32
C PHE A 276 20.58 1.29 11.85
N LEU A 277 21.19 2.30 12.45
CA LEU A 277 21.35 2.44 13.89
C LEU A 277 20.56 3.64 14.40
N PRO A 278 19.94 3.53 15.60
CA PRO A 278 19.42 4.69 16.31
C PRO A 278 20.53 5.71 16.53
N ILE A 279 20.20 7.00 16.53
CA ILE A 279 21.18 8.11 16.69
C ILE A 279 22.14 7.85 17.87
N LYS A 280 21.62 7.43 19.03
CA LYS A 280 22.41 7.14 20.25
C LYS A 280 23.45 6.02 20.10
N GLU A 281 23.28 5.13 19.12
CA GLU A 281 24.21 4.02 18.84
C GLU A 281 25.23 4.39 17.77
N ARG A 282 24.97 5.41 16.94
CA ARG A 282 25.89 5.86 15.87
C ARG A 282 27.21 6.36 16.43
N ASP A 283 27.20 7.02 17.58
CA ASP A 283 28.42 7.55 18.20
C ASP A 283 29.37 6.45 18.68
N LYS A 284 28.81 5.31 19.08
CA LYS A 284 29.54 4.13 19.56
C LYS A 284 30.20 3.35 18.44
N LEU A 285 29.90 3.66 17.17
CA LEU A 285 30.55 3.01 16.04
C LEU A 285 32.06 3.26 16.07
N PRO A 286 32.88 2.22 15.82
CA PRO A 286 34.31 2.41 15.62
C PRO A 286 34.56 3.24 14.36
N ARG A 287 35.75 3.85 14.23
CA ARG A 287 36.12 4.65 13.04
C ARG A 287 35.89 3.89 11.72
N ALA A 288 36.16 2.59 11.70
CA ALA A 288 35.92 1.72 10.55
C ALA A 288 34.45 1.65 10.10
N GLY A 289 33.50 1.94 11.00
CA GLY A 289 32.06 2.00 10.75
C GLY A 289 31.52 3.36 10.35
N LYS A 290 32.35 4.41 10.37
CA LYS A 290 31.94 5.80 10.06
C LYS A 290 32.46 6.30 8.70
N GLY A 291 33.25 5.49 8.00
CA GLY A 291 33.84 5.86 6.71
C GLY A 291 33.24 5.12 5.52
N PRO A 292 33.64 5.48 4.29
CA PRO A 292 33.08 4.92 3.04
C PRO A 292 33.20 3.39 2.94
N SER A 293 34.17 2.79 3.63
CA SER A 293 34.31 1.34 3.67
C SER A 293 33.13 0.62 4.33
N ALA A 294 32.32 1.33 5.13
CA ALA A 294 31.13 0.84 5.82
C ALA A 294 29.84 1.29 5.13
N GLU A 295 29.89 1.60 3.84
CA GLU A 295 28.70 1.83 3.03
C GLU A 295 28.21 0.52 2.42
N LEU A 296 26.89 0.35 2.43
CA LEU A 296 26.17 -0.59 1.59
C LEU A 296 26.08 0.04 0.19
N ARG A 297 26.38 -0.73 -0.85
CA ARG A 297 26.37 -0.23 -2.23
C ARG A 297 25.47 -1.08 -3.09
N ILE A 298 24.44 -0.46 -3.66
CA ILE A 298 23.53 -1.10 -4.60
C ILE A 298 23.66 -0.36 -5.93
N SER A 299 24.08 -1.06 -6.98
CA SER A 299 24.30 -0.40 -8.27
C SER A 299 22.97 -0.01 -8.91
N PHE A 300 22.98 1.04 -9.72
CA PHE A 300 21.80 1.41 -10.51
C PHE A 300 21.43 0.34 -11.54
N ALA A 301 22.41 -0.44 -12.00
CA ALA A 301 22.17 -1.61 -12.82
C ALA A 301 21.32 -2.66 -12.08
N ASP A 302 21.67 -2.98 -10.83
CA ASP A 302 20.88 -3.92 -10.01
C ASP A 302 19.46 -3.39 -9.78
N LEU A 303 19.31 -2.11 -9.41
CA LEU A 303 18.00 -1.49 -9.22
C LEU A 303 17.15 -1.53 -10.50
N ALA A 304 17.75 -1.23 -11.66
CA ALA A 304 17.06 -1.31 -12.94
C ALA A 304 16.64 -2.75 -13.28
N GLU A 305 17.48 -3.73 -12.97
CA GLU A 305 17.16 -5.16 -13.14
C GLU A 305 15.99 -5.59 -12.25
N PHE A 306 15.95 -5.13 -10.99
CA PHE A 306 14.83 -5.43 -10.08
C PHE A 306 13.50 -4.95 -10.68
N VAL A 307 13.46 -3.71 -11.16
CA VAL A 307 12.27 -3.14 -11.79
C VAL A 307 11.97 -3.85 -13.11
N HIS A 308 12.98 -4.19 -13.92
CA HIS A 308 12.79 -4.91 -15.19
C HIS A 308 12.13 -6.28 -15.00
N LEU A 309 12.62 -7.09 -14.06
CA LEU A 309 12.05 -8.41 -13.76
C LEU A 309 10.61 -8.28 -13.24
N ALA A 310 10.37 -7.31 -12.37
CA ALA A 310 9.06 -7.05 -11.79
C ALA A 310 8.05 -6.55 -12.85
N GLU A 311 8.47 -5.63 -13.72
CA GLU A 311 7.71 -5.12 -14.87
C GLU A 311 7.36 -6.24 -15.84
N LYS A 312 8.33 -7.07 -16.24
CA LYS A 312 8.10 -8.20 -17.15
C LYS A 312 7.02 -9.13 -16.62
N ARG A 313 7.03 -9.42 -15.31
CA ARG A 313 6.02 -10.25 -14.68
C ARG A 313 4.66 -9.55 -14.63
N GLN A 314 4.63 -8.26 -14.31
CA GLN A 314 3.41 -7.45 -14.33
C GLN A 314 2.75 -7.43 -15.71
N LEU A 315 3.54 -7.27 -16.77
CA LEU A 315 3.06 -7.30 -18.16
C LEU A 315 2.44 -8.65 -18.56
N MET A 316 2.98 -9.77 -18.06
CA MET A 316 2.39 -11.09 -18.32
C MET A 316 1.00 -11.21 -17.69
N ASP A 317 0.85 -10.73 -16.47
CA ASP A 317 -0.41 -10.73 -15.73
C ASP A 317 -1.45 -9.79 -16.37
N ASP A 318 -1.03 -8.57 -16.74
CA ASP A 318 -1.90 -7.59 -17.42
C ASP A 318 -2.38 -8.08 -18.80
N LYS A 319 -1.57 -8.86 -19.52
CA LYS A 319 -1.94 -9.47 -20.81
C LYS A 319 -2.76 -10.77 -20.63
N GLY A 320 -2.97 -11.25 -19.40
CA GLY A 320 -3.62 -12.53 -19.12
C GLY A 320 -2.88 -13.74 -19.69
N ILE A 321 -1.58 -13.61 -19.95
CA ILE A 321 -0.76 -14.66 -20.54
C ILE A 321 -0.34 -15.61 -19.40
N SER A 322 -1.14 -16.65 -19.21
CA SER A 322 -0.68 -17.83 -18.46
C SER A 322 0.47 -18.45 -19.24
N PRO A 323 1.67 -18.65 -18.67
CA PRO A 323 2.69 -19.45 -19.33
C PRO A 323 2.11 -20.85 -19.53
N SER A 324 1.86 -21.23 -20.77
CA SER A 324 1.57 -22.63 -21.09
C SER A 324 2.74 -23.45 -20.57
N PRO A 325 2.54 -24.45 -19.70
CA PRO A 325 3.61 -25.35 -19.32
C PRO A 325 4.20 -25.91 -20.61
N SER A 326 5.51 -25.75 -20.74
CA SER A 326 6.29 -26.20 -21.89
C SER A 326 5.88 -27.61 -22.28
N THR A 327 5.65 -27.76 -23.58
CA THR A 327 5.25 -28.97 -24.28
C THR A 327 6.15 -30.14 -23.88
N PHE A 328 5.73 -30.93 -22.90
CA PHE A 328 6.19 -32.31 -22.84
C PHE A 328 5.73 -32.95 -24.15
N PRO A 329 6.59 -33.70 -24.87
CA PRO A 329 6.20 -34.37 -26.08
C PRO A 329 5.11 -35.38 -25.74
N VAL A 330 3.86 -34.99 -26.03
CA VAL A 330 2.72 -35.90 -25.98
C VAL A 330 2.88 -36.80 -27.21
N PRO A 331 3.00 -38.13 -27.05
CA PRO A 331 3.02 -39.04 -28.20
C PRO A 331 1.71 -38.90 -28.97
N GLU A 332 1.81 -38.90 -30.31
CA GLU A 332 0.71 -38.58 -31.21
C GLU A 332 -0.58 -39.34 -30.87
N PRO A 333 -1.74 -38.67 -30.88
CA PRO A 333 -3.01 -39.30 -30.57
C PRO A 333 -3.48 -40.14 -31.76
N SER A 334 -3.39 -41.46 -31.64
CA SER A 334 -4.26 -42.36 -32.39
C SER A 334 -5.69 -42.23 -31.86
N GLY A 335 -6.60 -41.84 -32.74
CA GLY A 335 -8.04 -42.07 -32.57
C GLY A 335 -8.81 -41.02 -31.76
N SER A 336 -9.63 -40.27 -32.48
CA SER A 336 -10.79 -39.49 -32.02
C SER A 336 -11.52 -40.11 -30.82
N SER A 337 -11.30 -39.54 -29.62
CA SER A 337 -12.24 -39.60 -28.51
C SER A 337 -12.03 -38.37 -27.63
N SER A 338 -13.12 -37.67 -27.30
CA SER A 338 -13.15 -36.53 -26.39
C SER A 338 -12.58 -36.93 -25.02
N ARG A 339 -11.27 -36.73 -24.82
CA ARG A 339 -10.63 -36.95 -23.52
C ARG A 339 -10.96 -35.76 -22.63
N ARG A 340 -11.92 -35.96 -21.73
CA ARG A 340 -12.11 -35.08 -20.57
C ARG A 340 -10.82 -35.04 -19.77
N THR A 341 -10.28 -33.84 -19.57
CA THR A 341 -9.11 -33.64 -18.72
C THR A 341 -9.48 -33.99 -17.27
N LYS A 342 -8.67 -34.83 -16.62
CA LYS A 342 -8.89 -35.33 -15.27
C LYS A 342 -7.75 -34.83 -14.37
N ILE A 343 -8.10 -34.32 -13.19
CA ILE A 343 -7.16 -34.03 -12.10
C ILE A 343 -7.04 -35.30 -11.27
N ARG A 344 -5.83 -35.84 -11.17
CA ARG A 344 -5.50 -36.99 -10.33
C ARG A 344 -4.67 -36.52 -9.15
N TRP A 345 -5.12 -36.86 -7.95
CA TRP A 345 -4.41 -36.66 -6.71
C TRP A 345 -3.64 -37.94 -6.41
N LEU A 346 -2.34 -37.83 -6.19
CA LEU A 346 -1.46 -38.98 -5.94
C LEU A 346 -1.02 -38.97 -4.48
N ASP A 347 -0.89 -40.15 -3.86
CA ASP A 347 -0.17 -40.29 -2.58
C ASP A 347 1.35 -40.24 -2.77
N GLN A 348 2.11 -40.42 -1.69
CA GLN A 348 3.57 -40.35 -1.72
C GLN A 348 4.19 -41.51 -2.53
N GLU A 349 3.47 -42.61 -2.64
CA GLU A 349 3.83 -43.81 -3.40
C GLU A 349 3.41 -43.73 -4.87
N GLY A 350 2.72 -42.66 -5.28
CA GLY A 350 2.29 -42.42 -6.65
C GLY A 350 0.96 -43.09 -7.02
N ASN A 351 0.18 -43.59 -6.05
CA ASN A 351 -1.15 -44.14 -6.30
C ASN A 351 -2.20 -43.03 -6.33
N ILE A 352 -3.20 -43.20 -7.20
CA ILE A 352 -4.30 -42.23 -7.34
C ILE A 352 -5.24 -42.37 -6.14
N THR A 353 -5.28 -41.36 -5.28
CA THR A 353 -6.18 -41.28 -4.11
C THR A 353 -7.52 -40.64 -4.46
N ARG A 354 -7.54 -39.76 -5.47
CA ARG A 354 -8.75 -39.08 -5.93
C ARG A 354 -8.62 -38.70 -7.40
N GLU A 355 -9.71 -38.83 -8.14
CA GLU A 355 -9.80 -38.35 -9.52
C GLU A 355 -10.99 -37.41 -9.67
N THR A 356 -10.78 -36.25 -10.27
CA THR A 356 -11.82 -35.23 -10.46
C THR A 356 -11.83 -34.81 -11.92
N ASN A 357 -12.99 -34.85 -12.57
CA ASN A 357 -13.10 -34.35 -13.94
C ASN A 357 -13.06 -32.83 -13.93
N ILE A 358 -12.26 -32.22 -14.81
CA ILE A 358 -12.32 -30.78 -15.03
C ILE A 358 -13.64 -30.48 -15.74
N PRO A 359 -14.53 -29.63 -15.18
CA PRO A 359 -15.75 -29.23 -15.85
C PRO A 359 -15.40 -28.54 -17.17
N GLU A 360 -16.03 -28.95 -18.27
CA GLU A 360 -15.86 -28.24 -19.54
C GLU A 360 -16.25 -26.77 -19.35
N ALA A 361 -15.35 -25.87 -19.74
CA ALA A 361 -15.65 -24.45 -19.74
C ALA A 361 -16.89 -24.23 -20.61
N LYS A 362 -17.99 -23.76 -20.00
CA LYS A 362 -19.22 -23.41 -20.74
C LYS A 362 -18.85 -22.36 -21.77
N ARG A 363 -18.75 -22.77 -23.04
CA ARG A 363 -18.55 -21.88 -24.18
C ARG A 363 -19.67 -20.83 -24.13
N ARG A 364 -19.32 -19.58 -23.79
CA ARG A 364 -20.22 -18.44 -23.95
C ARG A 364 -20.58 -18.38 -25.44
N LYS A 365 -21.84 -18.64 -25.79
CA LYS A 365 -22.36 -18.42 -27.14
C LYS A 365 -22.21 -16.93 -27.44
N SER A 366 -21.27 -16.57 -28.31
CA SER A 366 -21.23 -15.26 -28.93
C SER A 366 -22.51 -15.09 -29.75
N ARG A 367 -23.39 -14.18 -29.33
CA ARG A 367 -24.51 -13.71 -30.15
C ARG A 367 -23.91 -12.92 -31.31
N SER A 368 -23.80 -13.56 -32.46
CA SER A 368 -23.64 -12.89 -33.75
C SER A 368 -24.93 -12.12 -34.04
N THR A 369 -24.91 -10.80 -33.92
CA THR A 369 -25.91 -9.91 -34.49
C THR A 369 -25.62 -9.73 -35.97
N THR A 370 -26.22 -10.58 -36.81
CA THR A 370 -26.32 -10.33 -38.24
C THR A 370 -27.41 -9.28 -38.46
N ALA A 371 -27.01 -8.07 -38.82
CA ALA A 371 -27.90 -7.05 -39.33
C ALA A 371 -28.54 -7.54 -40.63
N ARG A 372 -29.85 -7.79 -40.62
CA ARG A 372 -30.67 -7.91 -41.83
C ARG A 372 -31.41 -6.59 -42.02
N GLY A 373 -31.23 -6.03 -43.21
CA GLY A 373 -31.85 -4.79 -43.64
C GLY A 373 -33.36 -4.92 -43.72
N LEU A 374 -34.03 -3.84 -43.36
CA LEU A 374 -35.39 -3.55 -43.77
C LEU A 374 -35.32 -2.32 -44.68
N SER A 375 -35.55 -2.57 -45.97
CA SER A 375 -35.79 -1.51 -46.94
C SER A 375 -37.18 -0.94 -46.66
N TYR A 376 -37.26 0.38 -46.49
CA TYR A 376 -38.53 1.10 -46.51
C TYR A 376 -38.72 1.65 -47.92
N ARG A 377 -39.70 1.08 -48.60
CA ARG A 377 -40.17 1.45 -49.93
C ARG A 377 -41.06 2.68 -49.78
N ALA A 378 -40.62 3.81 -50.32
CA ALA A 378 -41.45 4.99 -50.48
C ALA A 378 -42.39 4.80 -51.68
N THR A 379 -43.70 4.91 -51.44
CA THR A 379 -44.70 5.09 -52.49
C THR A 379 -45.38 6.43 -52.26
N ASN A 380 -45.19 7.34 -53.22
CA ASN A 380 -45.97 8.56 -53.41
C ASN A 380 -47.30 8.21 -54.12
N GLU A 381 -48.38 8.83 -53.67
CA GLU A 381 -49.61 9.21 -54.41
C GLU A 381 -50.39 10.12 -53.43
N ILE A 382 -50.35 11.47 -53.51
CA ILE A 382 -50.98 12.44 -54.43
C ILE A 382 -52.51 12.28 -54.57
N GLY A 383 -53.24 13.32 -54.14
CA GLY A 383 -54.63 13.65 -54.56
C GLY A 383 -55.55 13.99 -53.38
N GLN A 384 -55.61 15.23 -52.88
CA GLN A 384 -56.40 16.40 -53.33
C GLN A 384 -57.84 16.52 -52.77
N SER A 385 -58.26 17.80 -52.67
CA SER A 385 -59.55 18.37 -52.23
C SER A 385 -59.74 18.44 -50.70
N THR A 386 -59.93 19.60 -50.08
CA THR A 386 -60.44 20.93 -50.49
C THR A 386 -59.74 22.07 -49.75
#